data_AF-A0AAD8ZP52-F1
#
_entry.id   AF-A0AAD8ZP52-F1
#
_cell.length_a   1.000
_cell.length_b   1.000
_cell.length_c   1.000
_cell.angle_alpha   90.00
_cell.angle_beta   90.00
_cell.angle_gamma   90.00
#
_symmetry.space_group_name_H-M   'P 1'
#
loop_
_entity.id
_entity.type
_entity.pdbx_description
1 polymer ?
#
loop_
_entity_poly.entity_id
_entity_poly.type
_entity_poly.pdbx_seq_one_letter_code
_entity_poly.pdbx_strand_id
1 'polypeptide(L)'
;MTVTEFVLCLAFMAISANQFRIPPHEEVARMARFVINQCDWASMATISTHDPVKGQPFSNAFAISDGPVGYGTGTPYMYLTRMEISVQDLQVNPQASMSVSLAQTPFCKHRGYDPQSPLCAHIILSGSVEEVNGTEADVAKKVLFSRHPEMSDWPVDHNWFFAKMNITQVWVLDYFGGVKMVSPEDYYKATPYKKHH
;
A
#
# COMPACT_ATOMS: atom_id res chain seq x y z
N MET A 1 36.21 13.47 47.58
CA MET A 1 35.77 14.27 46.42
C MET A 1 36.68 13.95 45.25
N THR A 2 36.27 13.01 44.39
CA THR A 2 36.78 12.87 43.02
C THR A 2 35.72 12.12 42.23
N VAL A 3 35.17 12.84 41.26
CA VAL A 3 34.16 12.42 40.29
C VAL A 3 34.79 11.39 39.34
N THR A 4 34.13 10.26 39.09
CA THR A 4 34.50 9.33 38.01
C THR A 4 33.23 8.86 37.31
N GLU A 5 32.82 9.70 36.35
CA GLU A 5 32.28 9.41 35.03
C GLU A 5 31.30 8.23 34.86
N PHE A 6 30.03 8.60 34.77
CA PHE A 6 29.00 7.90 34.00
C PHE A 6 29.42 7.79 32.54
N VAL A 7 29.85 6.61 32.08
CA VAL A 7 29.86 6.29 30.66
C VAL A 7 28.45 5.83 30.28
N LEU A 8 27.62 6.77 29.87
CA LEU A 8 26.34 6.51 29.22
C LEU A 8 26.65 5.89 27.84
N CYS A 9 26.68 4.56 27.76
CA CYS A 9 26.67 3.84 26.50
C CYS A 9 25.32 4.08 25.80
N LEU A 10 25.20 5.22 25.12
CA LEU A 10 24.20 5.42 24.08
C LEU A 10 24.58 4.52 22.91
N ALA A 11 24.13 3.26 23.00
CA ALA A 11 23.97 2.43 21.82
C ALA A 11 22.91 3.11 20.96
N PHE A 12 23.33 4.06 20.12
CA PHE A 12 22.60 4.39 18.91
C PHE A 12 22.54 3.08 18.12
N MET A 13 21.45 2.33 18.29
CA MET A 13 20.97 1.49 17.21
C MET A 13 20.69 2.47 16.07
N ALA A 14 21.69 2.72 15.23
CA ALA A 14 21.44 3.09 13.87
C ALA A 14 20.54 1.98 13.35
N ILE A 15 19.23 2.23 13.35
CA ILE A 15 18.30 1.46 12.55
C ILE A 15 18.93 1.58 11.17
N SER A 16 19.53 0.48 10.72
CA SER A 16 20.02 0.37 9.37
C SER A 16 18.80 0.68 8.51
N ALA A 17 18.74 1.91 8.00
CA ALA A 17 17.91 2.24 6.88
C ALA A 17 18.49 1.38 5.77
N ASN A 18 18.06 0.12 5.73
CA ASN A 18 18.21 -0.72 4.58
C ASN A 18 17.31 -0.03 3.54
N GLN A 19 17.85 1.02 2.93
CA GLN A 19 17.21 1.82 1.92
C GLN A 19 17.04 0.86 0.76
N PHE A 20 15.91 0.18 0.72
CA PHE A 20 15.55 -0.64 -0.42
C PHE A 20 15.68 0.24 -1.65
N ARG A 21 16.62 -0.13 -2.53
CA ARG A 21 16.96 0.71 -3.69
C ARG A 21 15.76 0.73 -4.62
N ILE A 22 15.28 1.94 -4.91
CA ILE A 22 14.21 2.16 -5.88
C ILE A 22 14.57 1.47 -7.22
N PRO A 23 13.63 0.77 -7.89
CA PRO A 23 13.89 0.15 -9.17
C PRO A 23 14.28 1.15 -10.27
N PRO A 24 15.07 0.73 -11.28
CA PRO A 24 15.19 1.50 -12.53
C PRO A 24 13.81 1.70 -13.15
N HIS A 25 13.54 2.87 -13.73
CA HIS A 25 12.21 3.21 -14.27
C HIS A 25 11.85 2.43 -15.53
N GLU A 26 12.80 1.70 -16.11
CA GLU A 26 12.60 0.76 -17.20
C GLU A 26 11.99 -0.56 -16.70
N GLU A 27 12.18 -0.89 -15.42
CA GLU A 27 11.61 -2.06 -14.77
C GLU A 27 10.20 -1.74 -14.21
N VAL A 28 9.29 -1.30 -15.08
CA VAL A 28 7.99 -0.70 -14.73
C VAL A 28 7.13 -1.57 -13.81
N ALA A 29 7.01 -2.87 -14.09
CA ALA A 29 6.24 -3.80 -13.25
C ALA A 29 6.87 -3.95 -11.86
N ARG A 30 8.21 -3.95 -11.78
CA ARG A 30 8.93 -3.97 -10.51
C ARG A 30 8.76 -2.66 -9.74
N MET A 31 8.74 -1.51 -10.42
CA MET A 31 8.42 -0.23 -9.79
C MET A 31 7.04 -0.27 -9.13
N ALA A 32 6.01 -0.76 -9.84
CA ALA A 32 4.68 -0.89 -9.27
C ALA A 32 4.66 -1.77 -8.02
N ARG A 33 5.31 -2.94 -8.08
CA ARG A 33 5.43 -3.85 -6.93
C ARG A 33 6.19 -3.22 -5.76
N PHE A 34 7.24 -2.46 -6.05
CA PHE A 34 7.99 -1.73 -5.05
C PHE A 34 7.13 -0.67 -4.36
N VAL A 35 6.39 0.15 -5.11
CA VAL A 35 5.52 1.20 -4.56
C VAL A 35 4.46 0.59 -3.63
N ILE A 36 3.77 -0.48 -4.05
CA ILE A 36 2.78 -1.17 -3.21
C ILE A 36 3.39 -1.69 -1.93
N ASN A 37 4.54 -2.36 -1.99
CA ASN A 37 5.14 -2.92 -0.79
C ASN A 37 5.78 -1.87 0.14
N GLN A 38 6.12 -0.69 -0.36
CA GLN A 38 6.67 0.39 0.47
C GLN A 38 5.59 1.17 1.24
N CYS A 39 4.36 1.23 0.74
CA CYS A 39 3.32 2.09 1.30
C CYS A 39 2.37 1.32 2.24
N ASP A 40 1.95 1.98 3.31
CA ASP A 40 1.06 1.41 4.33
C ASP A 40 -0.42 1.68 4.07
N TRP A 41 -0.75 2.60 3.18
CA TRP A 41 -2.14 2.96 2.88
C TRP A 41 -2.30 3.36 1.40
N ALA A 42 -3.53 3.29 0.90
CA ALA A 42 -3.94 3.76 -0.42
C ALA A 42 -5.07 4.78 -0.31
N SER A 43 -5.14 5.69 -1.27
CA SER A 43 -6.37 6.41 -1.57
C SER A 43 -7.21 5.52 -2.48
N MET A 44 -8.36 5.04 -2.01
CA MET A 44 -9.30 4.23 -2.80
C MET A 44 -10.47 5.09 -3.25
N ALA A 45 -10.76 5.06 -4.55
CA ALA A 45 -11.92 5.68 -5.15
C ALA A 45 -13.03 4.65 -5.41
N THR A 46 -14.24 4.94 -4.93
CA THR A 46 -15.50 4.22 -5.17
C THR A 46 -16.50 5.13 -5.88
N ILE A 47 -17.69 4.61 -6.21
CA ILE A 47 -18.82 5.41 -6.69
C ILE A 47 -19.82 5.56 -5.54
N SER A 48 -20.02 6.80 -5.07
CA SER A 48 -20.88 7.06 -3.91
C SER A 48 -22.31 6.57 -4.13
N THR A 49 -22.84 5.90 -3.12
CA THR A 49 -24.24 5.49 -3.02
C THR A 49 -25.06 6.42 -2.12
N HIS A 50 -24.40 7.42 -1.54
CA HIS A 50 -24.92 8.30 -0.50
C HIS A 50 -25.27 9.70 -1.01
N ASP A 51 -26.42 10.21 -0.60
CA ASP A 51 -26.78 11.62 -0.82
C ASP A 51 -25.88 12.56 0.02
N PRO A 52 -25.55 13.76 -0.47
CA PRO A 52 -26.03 14.41 -1.70
C PRO A 52 -25.17 14.13 -2.94
N VAL A 53 -24.15 13.27 -2.83
CA VAL A 53 -23.13 13.05 -3.89
C VAL A 53 -23.29 11.70 -4.59
N LYS A 54 -24.47 11.09 -4.53
CA LYS A 54 -24.76 9.79 -5.14
C LYS A 54 -24.37 9.78 -6.62
N GLY A 55 -23.65 8.74 -7.03
CA GLY A 55 -23.11 8.57 -8.38
C GLY A 55 -21.79 9.30 -8.66
N GLN A 56 -21.29 10.13 -7.75
CA GLN A 56 -20.00 10.81 -7.90
C GLN A 56 -18.83 9.94 -7.44
N PRO A 57 -17.62 10.13 -7.98
CA PRO A 57 -16.41 9.52 -7.44
C PRO A 57 -16.19 9.93 -5.98
N PHE A 58 -15.92 8.95 -5.12
CA PHE A 58 -15.68 9.17 -3.70
C PHE A 58 -14.34 8.55 -3.31
N SER A 59 -13.43 9.37 -2.78
CA SER A 59 -12.09 8.91 -2.42
C SER A 59 -11.91 8.93 -0.90
N ASN A 60 -11.40 7.83 -0.35
CA ASN A 60 -11.09 7.69 1.07
C ASN A 60 -9.75 6.93 1.27
N ALA A 61 -9.14 7.06 2.44
CA ALA A 61 -7.88 6.42 2.79
C ALA A 61 -8.10 5.05 3.45
N PHE A 62 -7.40 4.03 2.96
CA PHE A 62 -7.45 2.67 3.50
C PHE A 62 -6.06 2.16 3.79
N ALA A 63 -5.87 1.61 4.99
CA ALA A 63 -4.68 0.85 5.32
C ALA A 63 -4.61 -0.41 4.45
N ILE A 64 -3.44 -0.66 3.86
CA ILE A 64 -3.19 -1.82 2.98
C ILE A 64 -1.96 -2.60 3.42
N SER A 65 -1.88 -3.85 3.02
CA SER A 65 -0.65 -4.64 3.10
C SER A 65 -0.62 -5.68 1.99
N ASP A 66 0.51 -5.81 1.30
CA ASP A 66 0.79 -6.95 0.41
C ASP A 66 1.80 -7.94 1.01
N GLY A 67 2.19 -7.73 2.27
CA GLY A 67 3.23 -8.50 2.94
C GLY A 67 4.28 -7.63 3.65
N PRO A 68 5.25 -8.26 4.34
CA PRO A 68 6.36 -7.55 4.96
C PRO A 68 7.15 -6.74 3.94
N VAL A 69 7.72 -5.61 4.36
CA VAL A 69 8.63 -4.83 3.52
C VAL A 69 9.82 -5.72 3.12
N GLY A 70 10.08 -5.85 1.82
CA GLY A 70 11.08 -6.77 1.28
C GLY A 70 10.51 -8.04 0.65
N TYR A 71 9.27 -8.41 0.99
CA TYR A 71 8.67 -9.72 0.66
C TYR A 71 7.20 -9.63 0.23
N GLY A 72 6.77 -8.47 -0.27
CA GLY A 72 5.39 -8.23 -0.72
C GLY A 72 4.98 -9.06 -1.95
N THR A 73 3.77 -9.61 -1.92
CA THR A 73 3.17 -10.42 -2.98
C THR A 73 2.54 -9.59 -4.09
N GLY A 74 2.34 -8.30 -3.87
CA GLY A 74 1.68 -7.38 -4.79
C GLY A 74 0.16 -7.29 -4.64
N THR A 75 -0.50 -8.18 -3.91
CA THR A 75 -1.96 -8.08 -3.69
C THR A 75 -2.23 -7.20 -2.46
N PRO A 76 -2.84 -6.01 -2.61
CA PRO A 76 -3.23 -5.19 -1.47
C PRO A 76 -4.40 -5.86 -0.73
N TYR A 77 -4.14 -6.32 0.49
CA TYR A 77 -5.18 -6.72 1.44
C TYR A 77 -5.61 -5.53 2.29
N MET A 78 -6.85 -5.57 2.78
CA MET A 78 -7.46 -4.58 3.68
C MET A 78 -8.23 -5.30 4.79
N TYR A 79 -8.41 -4.62 5.92
CA TYR A 79 -9.28 -5.04 7.02
C TYR A 79 -10.43 -4.04 7.16
N LEU A 80 -11.64 -4.47 6.84
CA LEU A 80 -12.78 -3.59 6.56
C LEU A 80 -13.98 -3.92 7.43
N THR A 81 -14.89 -2.95 7.59
CA THR A 81 -16.20 -3.16 8.24
C THR A 81 -17.29 -2.65 7.32
N ARG A 82 -18.47 -3.29 7.35
CA ARG A 82 -19.66 -2.84 6.59
C ARG A 82 -20.21 -1.49 7.08
N MET A 83 -19.73 -0.99 8.22
CA MET A 83 -20.02 0.36 8.71
C MET A 83 -19.29 1.46 7.92
N GLU A 84 -18.20 1.12 7.24
CA GLU A 84 -17.39 2.08 6.49
C GLU A 84 -18.13 2.53 5.22
N ILE A 85 -18.13 3.83 4.93
CA ILE A 85 -19.01 4.43 3.92
C ILE A 85 -18.65 3.99 2.48
N SER A 86 -17.37 3.85 2.16
CA SER A 86 -16.92 3.31 0.88
C SER A 86 -17.16 1.81 0.79
N VAL A 87 -17.16 1.06 1.89
CA VAL A 87 -17.60 -0.35 1.89
C VAL A 87 -19.08 -0.46 1.53
N GLN A 88 -19.93 0.46 1.99
CA GLN A 88 -21.34 0.50 1.57
C GLN A 88 -21.47 0.76 0.06
N ASP A 89 -20.62 1.64 -0.49
CA ASP A 89 -20.54 1.83 -1.95
C ASP A 89 -20.13 0.54 -2.67
N LEU A 90 -19.11 -0.15 -2.16
CA LEU A 90 -18.57 -1.39 -2.73
C LEU A 90 -19.59 -2.54 -2.73
N GLN A 91 -20.53 -2.56 -1.78
CA GLN A 91 -21.62 -3.53 -1.77
C GLN A 91 -22.60 -3.35 -2.93
N VAL A 92 -22.70 -2.15 -3.51
CA VAL A 92 -23.52 -1.85 -4.68
C VAL A 92 -22.72 -1.98 -5.96
N ASN A 93 -21.48 -1.49 -5.97
CA ASN A 93 -20.55 -1.60 -7.10
C ASN A 93 -19.14 -1.91 -6.58
N PRO A 94 -18.62 -3.14 -6.77
CA PRO A 94 -17.33 -3.52 -6.21
C PRO A 94 -16.14 -2.90 -6.95
N GLN A 95 -16.37 -2.19 -8.08
CA GLN A 95 -15.30 -1.55 -8.84
C GLN A 95 -14.66 -0.42 -8.04
N ALA A 96 -13.34 -0.42 -8.00
CA ALA A 96 -12.54 0.56 -7.29
C ALA A 96 -11.26 0.91 -8.05
N SER A 97 -10.70 2.07 -7.70
CA SER A 97 -9.36 2.49 -8.13
C SER A 97 -8.53 2.89 -6.93
N MET A 98 -7.35 2.30 -6.73
CA MET A 98 -6.43 2.63 -5.64
C MET A 98 -5.22 3.39 -6.16
N SER A 99 -4.96 4.56 -5.60
CA SER A 99 -3.74 5.33 -5.84
C SER A 99 -2.78 5.24 -4.65
N VAL A 100 -1.52 4.97 -4.96
CA VAL A 100 -0.43 4.79 -3.99
C VAL A 100 0.81 5.52 -4.49
N SER A 101 1.52 6.23 -3.61
CA SER A 101 2.64 7.09 -3.97
C SER A 101 3.79 7.00 -2.97
N LEU A 102 5.02 7.04 -3.47
CA LEU A 102 6.20 7.16 -2.61
C LEU A 102 6.23 8.48 -1.80
N ALA A 103 5.35 9.45 -2.10
CA ALA A 103 5.12 10.63 -1.25
C ALA A 103 4.57 10.26 0.14
N GLN A 104 3.97 9.09 0.28
CA GLN A 104 3.50 8.53 1.57
C GLN A 104 4.68 8.06 2.44
N THR A 105 5.89 7.96 1.85
CA THR A 105 7.14 7.65 2.54
C THR A 105 8.04 8.89 2.59
N PRO A 106 9.15 8.87 3.37
CA PRO A 106 10.13 9.95 3.32
C PRO A 106 10.87 10.10 1.97
N PHE A 107 10.73 9.15 1.03
CA PHE A 107 11.52 9.08 -0.21
C PHE A 107 11.46 10.38 -1.03
N CYS A 108 10.27 10.83 -1.42
CA CYS A 108 10.13 11.98 -2.32
C CYS A 108 10.62 13.27 -1.66
N LYS A 109 10.30 13.45 -0.37
CA LYS A 109 10.77 14.59 0.42
C LYS A 109 12.29 14.63 0.52
N HIS A 110 12.94 13.49 0.79
CA HIS A 110 14.41 13.39 0.85
C HIS A 110 15.08 13.64 -0.51
N ARG A 111 14.41 13.33 -1.61
CA ARG A 111 14.90 13.58 -2.98
C ARG A 111 14.59 14.99 -3.49
N GLY A 112 13.79 15.78 -2.77
CA GLY A 112 13.30 17.07 -3.24
C GLY A 112 12.33 16.96 -4.43
N TYR A 113 11.65 15.81 -4.55
CA TYR A 113 10.64 15.62 -5.58
C TYR A 113 9.28 16.08 -5.06
N ASP A 114 8.63 16.94 -5.84
CA ASP A 114 7.23 17.27 -5.65
C ASP A 114 6.36 16.00 -5.77
N PRO A 115 5.33 15.79 -4.93
CA PRO A 115 4.47 14.61 -4.99
C PRO A 115 3.79 14.37 -6.34
N GLN A 116 3.56 15.41 -7.15
CA GLN A 116 2.96 15.29 -8.48
C GLN A 116 3.99 14.98 -9.58
N SER A 117 5.28 15.20 -9.30
CA SER A 117 6.35 14.84 -10.24
C SER A 117 6.37 13.31 -10.44
N PRO A 118 6.53 12.80 -11.68
CA PRO A 118 6.65 11.37 -11.90
C PRO A 118 7.92 10.77 -11.28
N LEU A 119 8.90 11.59 -10.91
CA LEU A 119 10.07 11.15 -10.14
C LEU A 119 9.69 10.72 -8.71
N CYS A 120 8.60 11.27 -8.18
CA CYS A 120 7.92 10.73 -7.02
C CYS A 120 6.95 9.64 -7.49
N ALA A 121 7.49 8.42 -7.65
CA ALA A 121 6.75 7.34 -8.28
C ALA A 121 5.40 7.09 -7.59
N HIS A 122 4.35 7.05 -8.38
CA HIS A 122 3.00 6.70 -7.94
C HIS A 122 2.34 5.79 -8.97
N ILE A 123 1.44 4.96 -8.46
CA ILE A 123 0.71 4.01 -9.28
C ILE A 123 -0.78 4.07 -9.00
N ILE A 124 -1.54 3.59 -9.97
CA ILE A 124 -2.98 3.43 -9.88
C ILE A 124 -3.28 1.95 -10.17
N LEU A 125 -4.02 1.30 -9.29
CA LEU A 125 -4.54 -0.05 -9.46
C LEU A 125 -6.05 0.05 -9.71
N SER A 126 -6.55 -0.48 -10.81
CA SER A 126 -8.00 -0.59 -11.06
C SER A 126 -8.43 -2.06 -11.03
N GLY A 127 -9.68 -2.29 -10.65
CA GLY A 127 -10.26 -3.61 -10.48
C GLY A 127 -11.42 -3.61 -9.49
N SER A 128 -11.55 -4.67 -8.69
CA SER A 128 -12.61 -4.81 -7.70
C SER A 128 -12.09 -5.10 -6.30
N VAL A 129 -12.82 -4.65 -5.27
CA VAL A 129 -12.59 -5.09 -3.90
C VAL A 129 -13.43 -6.32 -3.60
N GLU A 130 -12.77 -7.38 -3.13
CA GLU A 130 -13.39 -8.68 -2.87
C GLU A 130 -13.10 -9.14 -1.44
N GLU A 131 -14.14 -9.59 -0.74
CA GLU A 131 -14.01 -10.24 0.56
C GLU A 131 -13.27 -11.57 0.42
N VAL A 132 -12.28 -11.83 1.28
CA VAL A 132 -11.47 -13.05 1.26
C VAL A 132 -11.81 -13.96 2.44
N ASN A 133 -11.85 -15.25 2.18
CA ASN A 133 -12.33 -16.27 3.12
C ASN A 133 -11.35 -17.45 3.23
N GLY A 134 -11.51 -18.27 4.27
CA GLY A 134 -10.71 -19.48 4.49
C GLY A 134 -9.21 -19.18 4.59
N THR A 135 -8.39 -20.00 3.94
CA THR A 135 -6.92 -19.89 4.03
C THR A 135 -6.36 -18.55 3.54
N GLU A 136 -7.03 -17.87 2.60
CA GLU A 136 -6.60 -16.54 2.15
C GLU A 136 -6.86 -15.46 3.21
N ALA A 137 -7.92 -15.59 4.00
CA ALA A 137 -8.18 -14.68 5.11
C ALA A 137 -7.10 -14.78 6.20
N ASP A 138 -6.56 -15.99 6.46
CA ASP A 138 -5.44 -16.17 7.38
C ASP A 138 -4.16 -15.48 6.88
N VAL A 139 -3.91 -15.52 5.57
CA VAL A 139 -2.81 -14.80 4.92
C VAL A 139 -3.02 -13.29 5.06
N ALA A 140 -4.20 -12.79 4.70
CA ALA A 140 -4.56 -11.38 4.80
C ALA A 140 -4.37 -10.85 6.24
N LYS A 141 -4.91 -11.57 7.23
CA LYS A 141 -4.74 -11.27 8.66
C LYS A 141 -3.29 -11.13 9.05
N LYS A 142 -2.46 -12.11 8.68
CA LYS A 142 -1.04 -12.10 9.01
C LYS A 142 -0.33 -10.89 8.42
N VAL A 143 -0.52 -10.61 7.14
CA VAL A 143 0.19 -9.51 6.47
C VAL A 143 -0.30 -8.15 6.92
N LEU A 144 -1.61 -7.99 7.16
CA LEU A 144 -2.19 -6.75 7.67
C LEU A 144 -1.72 -6.46 9.08
N PHE A 145 -1.89 -7.39 10.02
CA PHE A 145 -1.55 -7.14 11.43
C PHE A 145 -0.03 -7.00 11.64
N SER A 146 0.79 -7.54 10.73
CA SER A 146 2.24 -7.31 10.76
C SER A 146 2.63 -5.88 10.39
N ARG A 147 1.87 -5.21 9.51
CA ARG A 147 2.12 -3.81 9.10
C ARG A 147 1.34 -2.82 9.95
N HIS A 148 0.18 -3.23 10.43
CA HIS A 148 -0.80 -2.43 11.16
C HIS A 148 -1.14 -3.12 12.49
N PRO A 149 -0.23 -3.15 13.47
CA PRO A 149 -0.43 -3.91 14.71
C PRO A 149 -1.68 -3.48 15.50
N GLU A 150 -2.07 -2.21 15.40
CA GLU A 150 -3.28 -1.67 16.03
C GLU A 150 -4.57 -2.39 15.57
N MET A 151 -4.61 -2.92 14.34
CA MET A 151 -5.79 -3.64 13.82
C MET A 151 -6.17 -4.87 14.65
N SER A 152 -5.21 -5.44 15.39
CA SER A 152 -5.46 -6.58 16.27
C SER A 152 -6.29 -6.22 17.51
N ASP A 153 -6.31 -4.93 17.88
CA ASP A 153 -7.02 -4.40 19.04
C ASP A 153 -8.34 -3.67 18.66
N TRP A 154 -8.70 -3.66 17.37
CA TRP A 154 -9.91 -2.98 16.91
C TRP A 154 -11.20 -3.63 17.47
N PRO A 155 -12.27 -2.85 17.70
CA PRO A 155 -13.49 -3.32 18.35
C PRO A 155 -14.13 -4.52 17.63
N VAL A 156 -14.32 -5.63 18.35
CA VAL A 156 -14.81 -6.90 17.77
C VAL A 156 -16.27 -6.82 17.30
N ASP A 157 -17.07 -5.94 17.87
CA ASP A 157 -18.50 -5.74 17.57
C ASP A 157 -18.73 -5.00 16.25
N HIS A 158 -17.69 -4.47 15.62
CA HIS A 158 -17.75 -3.85 14.29
C HIS A 158 -17.74 -4.87 13.13
N ASN A 159 -17.69 -6.19 13.42
CA ASN A 159 -17.78 -7.27 12.44
C ASN A 159 -16.80 -7.12 11.26
N TRP A 160 -15.52 -6.96 11.58
CA TRP A 160 -14.47 -6.79 10.59
C TRP A 160 -14.30 -8.03 9.70
N PHE A 161 -13.97 -7.80 8.44
CA PHE A 161 -13.66 -8.82 7.45
C PHE A 161 -12.40 -8.46 6.67
N PHE A 162 -11.74 -9.47 6.11
CA PHE A 162 -10.58 -9.27 5.25
C PHE A 162 -11.03 -9.14 3.81
N ALA A 163 -10.41 -8.21 3.08
CA ALA A 163 -10.66 -8.01 1.66
C ALA A 163 -9.35 -7.88 0.90
N LYS A 164 -9.41 -8.01 -0.42
CA LYS A 164 -8.30 -7.74 -1.34
C LYS A 164 -8.72 -6.87 -2.51
N MET A 165 -7.76 -6.19 -3.11
CA MET A 165 -7.90 -5.59 -4.42
C MET A 165 -7.60 -6.65 -5.50
N ASN A 166 -8.63 -7.06 -6.23
CA ASN A 166 -8.50 -7.88 -7.44
C ASN A 166 -8.15 -6.98 -8.62
N ILE A 167 -6.86 -6.95 -8.97
CA ILE A 167 -6.28 -6.01 -9.95
C ILE A 167 -6.56 -6.48 -11.37
N THR A 168 -7.19 -5.62 -12.18
CA THR A 168 -7.40 -5.83 -13.63
C THR A 168 -6.50 -4.96 -14.48
N GLN A 169 -6.01 -3.83 -13.96
CA GLN A 169 -5.08 -2.94 -14.67
C GLN A 169 -4.19 -2.16 -13.69
N VAL A 170 -2.93 -1.97 -14.08
CA VAL A 170 -1.94 -1.17 -13.33
C VAL A 170 -1.44 -0.03 -14.22
N TRP A 171 -1.41 1.18 -13.68
CA TRP A 171 -0.76 2.34 -14.29
C TRP A 171 0.38 2.82 -13.41
N VAL A 172 1.50 3.19 -14.04
CA VAL A 172 2.72 3.60 -13.35
C VAL A 172 3.18 4.95 -13.90
N LEU A 173 3.39 5.89 -12.98
CA LEU A 173 4.06 7.16 -13.24
C LEU A 173 5.35 7.17 -12.41
N ASP A 174 6.47 6.93 -13.09
CA ASP A 174 7.80 6.77 -12.45
C ASP A 174 8.92 7.53 -13.19
N TYR A 175 8.61 8.14 -14.34
CA TYR A 175 9.51 9.03 -15.08
C TYR A 175 8.74 9.91 -16.06
N PHE A 176 9.43 10.88 -16.68
CA PHE A 176 8.84 11.71 -17.73
C PHE A 176 8.50 10.90 -18.98
N GLY A 177 7.49 11.35 -19.74
CA GLY A 177 7.02 10.68 -20.96
C GLY A 177 5.58 10.13 -20.89
N GLY A 178 4.90 10.29 -19.76
CA GLY A 178 3.51 9.89 -19.58
C GLY A 178 3.36 8.58 -18.81
N VAL A 179 2.10 8.16 -18.62
CA VAL A 179 1.75 6.96 -17.85
C VAL A 179 2.11 5.69 -18.60
N LYS A 180 2.64 4.69 -17.88
CA LYS A 180 2.94 3.36 -18.42
C LYS A 180 1.90 2.36 -17.92
N MET A 181 1.45 1.46 -18.79
CA MET A 181 0.49 0.40 -18.43
C MET A 181 1.23 -0.91 -18.18
N VAL A 182 0.84 -1.62 -17.13
CA VAL A 182 1.35 -2.96 -16.79
C VAL A 182 0.17 -3.92 -16.68
N SER A 183 0.27 -5.08 -17.33
CA SER A 183 -0.74 -6.13 -17.22
C SER A 183 -0.73 -6.75 -15.81
N PRO A 184 -1.85 -7.30 -15.31
CA PRO A 184 -1.83 -8.06 -14.06
C PRO A 184 -0.82 -9.21 -14.07
N GLU A 185 -0.66 -9.89 -15.21
CA GLU A 185 0.32 -10.97 -15.38
C GLU A 185 1.75 -10.47 -15.13
N ASP A 186 2.18 -9.39 -15.82
CA ASP A 186 3.51 -8.82 -15.66
C ASP A 186 3.74 -8.28 -14.24
N TYR A 187 2.71 -7.67 -13.66
CA TYR A 187 2.73 -7.15 -12.29
C TYR A 187 3.00 -8.27 -11.27
N TYR A 188 2.28 -9.39 -11.36
CA TYR A 188 2.43 -10.50 -10.43
C TYR A 188 3.68 -11.34 -10.70
N LYS A 189 4.17 -11.39 -11.95
CA LYS A 189 5.43 -12.04 -12.32
C LYS A 189 6.67 -11.31 -11.80
N ALA A 190 6.59 -9.99 -11.65
CA ALA A 190 7.69 -9.19 -11.09
C ALA A 190 7.91 -9.48 -9.59
N THR A 191 9.09 -9.14 -9.09
CA THR A 191 9.39 -9.13 -7.65
C THR A 191 9.85 -7.73 -7.24
N PRO A 192 9.35 -7.16 -6.12
CA PRO A 192 9.65 -5.77 -5.75
C PRO A 192 11.14 -5.50 -5.51
N TYR A 193 11.89 -6.52 -5.08
CA TYR A 193 13.32 -6.43 -4.78
C TYR A 193 14.08 -7.52 -5.52
N LYS A 194 15.31 -7.21 -5.97
CA LYS A 194 16.22 -8.22 -6.51
C LYS A 194 16.78 -9.04 -5.35
N LYS A 195 16.77 -10.36 -5.47
CA LYS A 195 17.56 -11.24 -4.61
C LYS A 195 19.03 -10.97 -4.96
N HIS A 196 19.80 -10.45 -4.02
CA HIS A 196 21.25 -10.48 -4.14
C HIS A 196 21.66 -11.95 -3.99
N HIS A 197 22.13 -12.55 -5.08
CA HIS A 197 22.84 -13.82 -5.05
C HIS A 197 24.31 -13.57 -4.70
#